data_AF-A0A7L3CJ72-F1
#
_entry.id   AF-A0A7L3CJ72-F1
#
_cell.length_a   1.000
_cell.length_b   1.000
_cell.length_c   1.000
_cell.angle_alpha   90.00
_cell.angle_beta   90.00
_cell.angle_gamma   90.00
#
_symmetry.space_group_name_H-M   'P 1'
#
loop_
_entity.id
_entity.type
_entity.pdbx_description
1 polymer ?
#
loop_
_entity_poly.entity_id
_entity_poly.type
_entity_poly.pdbx_seq_one_letter_code
_entity_poly.pdbx_strand_id
1 'polypeptide(L)'
;SYSGIKLLLHGLCSNTTVKSLDLKGNNLRTVGAEALGKLLRQNKSIRSLILEWNSLGMWEEGFSFFCQGLRANNFLQRLDLRNNQINHQGAGELAMALKQNSSLQELDLRWNNIGLLGGRALLNCLHSNKTLKRLELAGNNVPSDILKAVEQAMDHNQDRQTILSETQNRAYILSKEVLSLKDEKTKQFLDLMDTIDKQREEIARSGRMSAARVSQLQEALDEQHSIMNSLKAKLQMTEAALALSEQKVHNLGELLNATKQEQTSIAEHHFTELQQQKQEGADREGKLLRDLSAASEKNLLLRNQVDELEKKCKVQQDQLFQVKQDLTNTTAELKLRAVQAEERLEMEKRRFKQNLEDMESLRLKEVDHMTQHIEASERSMQDRIQRLEAIRIALEEELSQVKAAALAQRGQAEEELIKVRNQARLEEQQRLEHLEEKLRLMTESRDEAQNCCLKQKQMVGEAQAKANQLSLHADVLRRRLEELQQDLNSKEEEKVTEVNKVKVELQEQIGHLQAERTAQEGLREKIAALERQLKALSSNHREALLDKEGEISMLLEKLRMKEADISRMREEEAQRASFLQNAIMAYVQGSPLGTHSSRK
;
A
#
# COMPACT_ATOMS: atom_id res chain seq x y z
N SER A 1 3.71 -26.99 -16.07
CA SER A 1 3.75 -28.09 -15.08
C SER A 1 5.18 -28.27 -14.56
N TYR A 2 5.36 -28.69 -13.31
CA TYR A 2 6.69 -28.69 -12.66
C TYR A 2 7.71 -29.63 -13.33
N SER A 3 7.25 -30.75 -13.92
CA SER A 3 8.10 -31.64 -14.72
C SER A 3 8.67 -30.95 -15.97
N GLY A 4 7.88 -30.10 -16.63
CA GLY A 4 8.29 -29.40 -17.86
C GLY A 4 9.44 -28.42 -17.63
N ILE A 5 9.39 -27.62 -16.55
CA ILE A 5 10.48 -26.69 -16.23
C ILE A 5 11.73 -27.43 -15.76
N LYS A 6 11.60 -28.55 -15.04
CA LYS A 6 12.74 -29.42 -14.69
C LYS A 6 13.44 -29.99 -15.94
N LEU A 7 12.67 -30.40 -16.96
CA LEU A 7 13.20 -30.86 -18.24
C LEU A 7 13.86 -29.74 -19.04
N LEU A 8 13.25 -28.54 -19.11
CA LEU A 8 13.84 -27.38 -19.78
C LEU A 8 15.18 -26.98 -19.16
N LEU A 9 15.24 -26.84 -17.83
CA LEU A 9 16.46 -26.50 -17.10
C LEU A 9 17.55 -27.56 -17.28
N HIS A 10 17.18 -28.84 -17.29
CA HIS A 10 18.13 -29.94 -17.57
C HIS A 10 18.64 -29.92 -19.02
N GLY A 11 17.80 -29.61 -20.00
CA GLY A 11 18.20 -29.44 -21.39
C GLY A 11 19.14 -28.24 -21.61
N LEU A 12 18.99 -27.19 -20.79
CA LEU A 12 19.85 -26.02 -20.82
C LEU A 12 21.21 -26.24 -20.14
N CYS A 13 21.41 -27.30 -19.34
CA CYS A 13 22.70 -27.62 -18.72
C CYS A 13 23.83 -27.82 -19.75
N SER A 14 23.55 -28.51 -20.85
CA SER A 14 24.50 -28.77 -21.95
C SER A 14 24.51 -27.68 -23.02
N ASN A 15 23.65 -26.66 -22.91
CA ASN A 15 23.53 -25.62 -23.93
C ASN A 15 24.76 -24.68 -23.94
N THR A 16 25.21 -24.33 -25.14
CA THR A 16 26.34 -23.41 -25.39
C THR A 16 25.93 -22.07 -26.01
N THR A 17 24.70 -21.98 -26.55
CA THR A 17 24.23 -20.86 -27.37
C THR A 17 23.50 -19.78 -26.57
N VAL A 18 22.52 -20.15 -25.74
CA VAL A 18 21.62 -19.24 -25.01
C VAL A 18 22.40 -18.36 -24.04
N LYS A 19 22.28 -17.04 -24.19
CA LYS A 19 22.96 -16.03 -23.35
C LYS A 19 22.05 -15.35 -22.34
N SER A 20 20.74 -15.30 -22.61
CA SER A 20 19.73 -14.74 -21.71
C SER A 20 18.62 -15.78 -21.49
N LEU A 21 18.20 -15.95 -20.24
CA LEU A 21 17.11 -16.83 -19.86
C LEU A 21 16.15 -16.07 -18.94
N ASP A 22 14.91 -15.89 -19.38
CA ASP A 22 13.83 -15.31 -18.58
C ASP A 22 12.85 -16.42 -18.17
N LEU A 23 12.58 -16.50 -16.87
CA LEU A 23 11.64 -17.42 -16.24
C LEU A 23 10.70 -16.67 -15.28
N LYS A 24 10.48 -15.37 -15.47
CA LYS A 24 9.59 -14.54 -14.63
C LYS A 24 8.22 -15.20 -14.43
N GLY A 25 7.72 -15.18 -13.19
CA GLY A 25 6.36 -15.62 -12.84
C GLY A 25 6.06 -17.12 -12.95
N ASN A 26 7.07 -17.99 -13.08
CA ASN A 26 6.89 -19.43 -13.29
C ASN A 26 6.60 -20.24 -12.01
N ASN A 27 6.65 -19.63 -10.81
CA ASN A 27 6.43 -20.27 -9.50
C ASN A 27 7.24 -21.58 -9.35
N LEU A 28 8.56 -21.46 -9.47
CA LEU A 28 9.50 -22.57 -9.61
C LEU A 28 9.51 -23.56 -8.43
N ARG A 29 9.25 -23.07 -7.20
CA ARG A 29 9.31 -23.83 -5.93
C ARG A 29 10.66 -24.54 -5.73
N THR A 30 10.76 -25.41 -4.72
CA THR A 30 11.99 -26.15 -4.38
C THR A 30 12.58 -26.93 -5.58
N VAL A 31 11.75 -27.65 -6.34
CA VAL A 31 12.20 -28.48 -7.47
C VAL A 31 12.79 -27.64 -8.61
N GLY A 32 12.25 -26.44 -8.85
CA GLY A 32 12.83 -25.50 -9.82
C GLY A 32 14.08 -24.80 -9.30
N ALA A 33 14.16 -24.52 -7.99
CA ALA A 33 15.36 -23.97 -7.35
C ALA A 33 16.56 -24.94 -7.42
N GLU A 34 16.35 -26.22 -7.10
CA GLU A 34 17.32 -27.30 -7.33
C GLU A 34 17.78 -27.38 -8.79
N ALA A 35 16.83 -27.33 -9.73
CA ALA A 35 17.10 -27.47 -11.15
C ALA A 35 17.87 -26.26 -11.68
N LEU A 36 17.60 -25.04 -11.18
CA LEU A 36 18.42 -23.85 -11.44
C LEU A 36 19.83 -23.99 -10.83
N GLY A 37 19.96 -24.54 -9.62
CA GLY A 37 21.27 -24.82 -9.02
C GLY A 37 22.12 -25.78 -9.87
N LYS A 38 21.49 -26.83 -10.40
CA LYS A 38 22.10 -27.78 -11.35
C LYS A 38 22.46 -27.10 -12.68
N LEU A 39 21.56 -26.27 -13.23
CA LEU A 39 21.81 -25.47 -14.43
C LEU A 39 23.01 -24.54 -14.25
N LEU A 40 23.05 -23.74 -13.18
CA LEU A 40 24.15 -22.82 -12.89
C LEU A 40 25.48 -23.56 -12.68
N ARG A 41 25.46 -24.75 -12.07
CA ARG A 41 26.70 -25.53 -11.88
C ARG A 41 27.29 -26.09 -13.17
N GLN A 42 26.49 -26.25 -14.24
CA GLN A 42 26.90 -26.94 -15.48
C GLN A 42 26.98 -26.00 -16.70
N ASN A 43 26.04 -25.07 -16.85
CA ASN A 43 25.95 -24.20 -18.03
C ASN A 43 27.04 -23.12 -18.04
N LYS A 44 27.62 -22.92 -19.23
CA LYS A 44 28.70 -21.95 -19.49
C LYS A 44 28.32 -20.83 -20.48
N SER A 45 27.09 -20.85 -20.99
CA SER A 45 26.60 -19.95 -22.03
C SER A 45 25.84 -18.74 -21.50
N ILE A 46 25.03 -18.94 -20.46
CA ILE A 46 24.13 -17.94 -19.92
C ILE A 46 24.97 -16.81 -19.29
N ARG A 47 24.53 -15.57 -19.51
CA ARG A 47 25.08 -14.31 -19.00
C ARG A 47 24.05 -13.52 -18.21
N SER A 48 22.77 -13.64 -18.58
CA SER A 48 21.64 -12.96 -17.93
C SER A 48 20.57 -13.99 -17.52
N LEU A 49 20.13 -13.96 -16.27
CA LEU A 49 19.11 -14.86 -15.73
C LEU A 49 18.05 -14.05 -14.96
N ILE A 50 16.80 -14.08 -15.43
CA ILE A 50 15.68 -13.34 -14.84
C ILE A 50 14.73 -14.34 -14.17
N LEU A 51 14.57 -14.18 -12.86
CA LEU A 51 13.79 -15.07 -11.99
C LEU A 51 12.71 -14.31 -11.20
N GLU A 52 12.32 -13.11 -11.60
CA GLU A 52 11.32 -12.29 -10.89
C GLU A 52 10.00 -13.08 -10.62
N TRP A 53 9.36 -12.91 -9.46
CA TRP A 53 8.09 -13.59 -9.10
C TRP A 53 8.14 -15.14 -9.07
N ASN A 54 9.25 -15.76 -8.65
CA ASN A 54 9.36 -17.22 -8.54
C ASN A 54 9.33 -17.81 -7.13
N SER A 55 9.22 -16.96 -6.09
CA SER A 55 9.09 -17.36 -4.69
C SER A 55 10.21 -18.31 -4.20
N LEU A 56 11.41 -18.21 -4.79
CA LEU A 56 12.52 -19.11 -4.52
C LEU A 56 12.96 -19.11 -3.05
N GLY A 57 12.87 -17.96 -2.38
CA GLY A 57 13.27 -17.76 -0.99
C GLY A 57 12.37 -18.42 0.07
N MET A 58 11.19 -18.93 -0.30
CA MET A 58 10.37 -19.74 0.61
C MET A 58 10.85 -21.19 0.78
N TRP A 59 11.84 -21.62 0.00
CA TRP A 59 12.27 -23.03 -0.07
C TRP A 59 13.74 -23.13 0.29
N GLU A 60 14.06 -22.97 1.58
CA GLU A 60 15.43 -22.74 2.07
C GLU A 60 16.45 -23.76 1.55
N GLU A 61 16.16 -25.08 1.62
CA GLU A 61 17.04 -26.11 1.04
C GLU A 61 17.24 -25.96 -0.49
N GLY A 62 16.16 -25.67 -1.23
CA GLY A 62 16.22 -25.47 -2.67
C GLY A 62 16.97 -24.19 -3.05
N PHE A 63 16.85 -23.14 -2.24
CA PHE A 63 17.60 -21.89 -2.39
C PHE A 63 19.08 -22.07 -2.02
N SER A 64 19.41 -22.96 -1.08
CA SER A 64 20.78 -23.38 -0.81
C SER A 64 21.41 -24.06 -2.02
N PHE A 65 20.71 -25.01 -2.65
CA PHE A 65 21.17 -25.63 -3.89
C PHE A 65 21.32 -24.62 -5.04
N PHE A 66 20.43 -23.63 -5.15
CA PHE A 66 20.58 -22.52 -6.08
C PHE A 66 21.86 -21.70 -5.80
N CYS A 67 22.09 -21.31 -4.54
CA CYS A 67 23.26 -20.55 -4.12
C CYS A 67 24.57 -21.33 -4.31
N GLN A 68 24.57 -22.64 -4.07
CA GLN A 68 25.71 -23.54 -4.36
C GLN A 68 25.98 -23.62 -5.87
N GLY A 69 24.94 -23.63 -6.71
CA GLY A 69 25.07 -23.52 -8.16
C GLY A 69 25.66 -22.19 -8.61
N LEU A 70 25.15 -21.08 -8.08
CA LEU A 70 25.66 -19.73 -8.35
C LEU A 70 27.13 -19.57 -7.91
N ARG A 71 27.50 -20.11 -6.74
CA ARG A 71 28.87 -20.11 -6.21
C ARG A 71 29.87 -20.81 -7.14
N ALA A 72 29.44 -21.84 -7.86
CA ALA A 72 30.27 -22.58 -8.81
C ALA A 72 30.26 -22.00 -10.24
N ASN A 73 29.33 -21.11 -10.56
CA ASN A 73 29.20 -20.55 -11.90
C ASN A 73 30.14 -19.35 -12.09
N ASN A 74 31.01 -19.41 -13.10
CA ASN A 74 31.93 -18.33 -13.47
C ASN A 74 31.58 -17.71 -14.84
N PHE A 75 30.27 -17.64 -15.15
CA PHE A 75 29.75 -17.25 -16.46
C PHE A 75 28.59 -16.25 -16.39
N LEU A 76 27.69 -16.38 -15.42
CA LEU A 76 26.56 -15.50 -15.19
C LEU A 76 27.06 -14.11 -14.75
N GLN A 77 26.58 -13.07 -15.42
CA GLN A 77 26.97 -11.67 -15.20
C GLN A 77 25.82 -10.85 -14.59
N ARG A 78 24.56 -11.17 -14.92
CA ARG A 78 23.37 -10.50 -14.41
C ARG A 78 22.36 -11.50 -13.86
N LEU A 79 21.88 -11.26 -12.64
CA LEU A 79 20.90 -12.08 -11.96
C LEU A 79 19.79 -11.19 -11.35
N ASP A 80 18.55 -11.44 -11.76
CA ASP A 80 17.37 -10.77 -11.20
C ASP A 80 16.56 -11.76 -10.35
N LEU A 81 16.50 -11.45 -9.05
CA LEU A 81 15.80 -12.19 -8.00
C LEU A 81 14.71 -11.32 -7.32
N ARG A 82 14.20 -10.29 -7.99
CA ARG A 82 13.11 -9.45 -7.47
C ARG A 82 11.84 -10.25 -7.14
N ASN A 83 11.07 -9.86 -6.11
CA ASN A 83 9.83 -10.55 -5.71
C ASN A 83 9.99 -12.08 -5.54
N ASN A 84 11.09 -12.56 -4.94
CA ASN A 84 11.34 -13.99 -4.68
C ASN A 84 11.12 -14.43 -3.24
N GLN A 85 10.66 -13.54 -2.35
CA GLN A 85 10.41 -13.82 -0.94
C GLN A 85 11.68 -14.29 -0.19
N ILE A 86 12.86 -13.83 -0.62
CA ILE A 86 14.16 -14.14 0.01
C ILE A 86 14.19 -13.52 1.40
N ASN A 87 14.36 -14.37 2.41
CA ASN A 87 14.46 -13.99 3.82
C ASN A 87 15.93 -13.70 4.22
N HIS A 88 16.15 -13.36 5.49
CA HIS A 88 17.49 -13.09 6.04
C HIS A 88 18.45 -14.29 5.99
N GLN A 89 17.95 -15.53 6.02
CA GLN A 89 18.78 -16.74 5.94
C GLN A 89 19.26 -16.98 4.51
N GLY A 90 18.33 -16.95 3.54
CA GLY A 90 18.65 -17.04 2.11
C GLY A 90 19.59 -15.91 1.65
N ALA A 91 19.44 -14.69 2.19
CA ALA A 91 20.40 -13.61 1.97
C ALA A 91 21.80 -13.92 2.50
N GLY A 92 21.90 -14.65 3.62
CA GLY A 92 23.16 -15.17 4.16
C GLY A 92 23.82 -16.21 3.26
N GLU A 93 23.05 -17.15 2.72
CA GLU A 93 23.56 -18.13 1.74
C GLU A 93 23.99 -17.48 0.42
N LEU A 94 23.21 -16.52 -0.06
CA LEU A 94 23.54 -15.74 -1.24
C LEU A 94 24.83 -14.94 -1.03
N ALA A 95 25.03 -14.35 0.16
CA ALA A 95 26.28 -13.69 0.53
C ALA A 95 27.48 -14.67 0.57
N MET A 96 27.29 -15.90 1.06
CA MET A 96 28.32 -16.95 1.01
C MET A 96 28.65 -17.39 -0.42
N ALA A 97 27.66 -17.43 -1.33
CA ALA A 97 27.89 -17.70 -2.75
C ALA A 97 28.65 -16.54 -3.44
N LEU A 98 28.21 -15.30 -3.23
CA LEU A 98 28.83 -14.10 -3.80
C LEU A 98 30.28 -13.90 -3.34
N LYS A 99 30.62 -14.32 -2.12
CA LYS A 99 32.01 -14.27 -1.60
C LYS A 99 33.01 -15.08 -2.44
N GLN A 100 32.56 -16.04 -3.25
CA GLN A 100 33.43 -16.85 -4.12
C GLN A 100 33.06 -16.80 -5.61
N ASN A 101 31.86 -16.36 -5.98
CA ASN A 101 31.51 -16.11 -7.38
C ASN A 101 32.42 -15.00 -7.96
N SER A 102 32.97 -15.24 -9.15
CA SER A 102 33.91 -14.33 -9.82
C SER A 102 33.42 -13.75 -11.15
N SER A 103 32.14 -13.93 -11.49
CA SER A 103 31.56 -13.51 -12.78
C SER A 103 30.38 -12.55 -12.67
N LEU A 104 29.63 -12.59 -11.56
CA LEU A 104 28.43 -11.79 -11.37
C LEU A 104 28.81 -10.32 -11.18
N GLN A 105 28.13 -9.45 -11.94
CA GLN A 105 28.37 -8.01 -12.05
C GLN A 105 27.12 -7.21 -11.63
N GLU A 106 25.93 -7.70 -11.92
CA GLU A 106 24.67 -7.06 -11.51
C GLU A 106 23.76 -8.07 -10.81
N LEU A 107 23.28 -7.72 -9.62
CA LEU A 107 22.34 -8.51 -8.82
C LEU A 107 21.17 -7.63 -8.38
N ASP A 108 19.96 -8.01 -8.77
CA ASP A 108 18.74 -7.33 -8.38
C ASP A 108 17.97 -8.15 -7.34
N LEU A 109 17.77 -7.58 -6.16
CA LEU A 109 17.08 -8.21 -5.03
C LEU A 109 15.87 -7.38 -4.56
N ARG A 110 15.42 -6.38 -5.34
CA ARG A 110 14.33 -5.49 -4.90
C ARG A 110 13.05 -6.24 -4.56
N TRP A 111 12.34 -5.77 -3.54
CA TRP A 111 11.09 -6.36 -3.07
C TRP A 111 11.23 -7.82 -2.59
N ASN A 112 12.17 -8.05 -1.66
CA ASN A 112 12.29 -9.28 -0.87
C ASN A 112 12.24 -8.94 0.64
N ASN A 113 12.54 -9.88 1.55
CA ASN A 113 12.44 -9.69 3.01
C ASN A 113 13.79 -9.96 3.72
N ILE A 114 14.85 -9.36 3.18
CA ILE A 114 16.25 -9.58 3.58
C ILE A 114 16.55 -9.06 5.00
N GLY A 115 15.99 -7.91 5.37
CA GLY A 115 16.12 -7.32 6.71
C GLY A 115 17.54 -6.98 7.17
N LEU A 116 17.66 -6.57 8.44
CA LEU A 116 18.93 -6.17 9.09
C LEU A 116 20.05 -7.23 8.95
N LEU A 117 19.75 -8.50 9.26
CA LEU A 117 20.75 -9.57 9.29
C LEU A 117 21.23 -9.95 7.89
N GLY A 118 20.31 -10.08 6.92
CA GLY A 118 20.66 -10.35 5.53
C GLY A 118 21.43 -9.19 4.88
N GLY A 119 21.06 -7.95 5.20
CA GLY A 119 21.80 -6.75 4.77
C GLY A 119 23.25 -6.74 5.27
N ARG A 120 23.47 -7.06 6.56
CA ARG A 120 24.84 -7.24 7.11
C ARG A 120 25.59 -8.37 6.44
N ALA A 121 24.95 -9.49 6.13
CA ALA A 121 25.60 -10.61 5.45
C ALA A 121 26.09 -10.21 4.04
N LEU A 122 25.25 -9.52 3.26
CA LEU A 122 25.60 -9.01 1.94
C LEU A 122 26.73 -7.96 2.00
N LEU A 123 26.64 -6.99 2.92
CA LEU A 123 27.72 -6.01 3.14
C LEU A 123 29.06 -6.70 3.46
N ASN A 124 29.04 -7.74 4.30
CA ASN A 124 30.24 -8.51 4.64
C ASN A 124 30.80 -9.32 3.47
N CYS A 125 29.99 -9.75 2.49
CA CYS A 125 30.53 -10.43 1.30
C CYS A 125 31.17 -9.46 0.30
N LEU A 126 30.66 -8.23 0.17
CA LEU A 126 31.23 -7.20 -0.72
C LEU A 126 32.67 -6.80 -0.36
N HIS A 127 33.08 -6.96 0.91
CA HIS A 127 34.48 -6.79 1.31
C HIS A 127 35.42 -7.78 0.58
N SER A 128 34.93 -9.00 0.29
CA SER A 128 35.68 -10.05 -0.41
C SER A 128 35.41 -10.11 -1.92
N ASN A 129 34.15 -9.94 -2.35
CA ASN A 129 33.80 -9.91 -3.77
C ASN A 129 34.31 -8.62 -4.42
N LYS A 130 34.90 -8.72 -5.62
CA LYS A 130 35.48 -7.61 -6.38
C LYS A 130 34.99 -7.58 -7.85
N THR A 131 33.81 -8.17 -8.10
CA THR A 131 33.24 -8.37 -9.45
C THR A 131 31.85 -7.77 -9.59
N LEU A 132 31.07 -7.75 -8.50
CA LEU A 132 29.77 -7.13 -8.43
C LEU A 132 29.92 -5.61 -8.46
N LYS A 133 29.18 -4.96 -9.37
CA LYS A 133 29.14 -3.51 -9.63
C LYS A 133 27.79 -2.88 -9.31
N ARG A 134 26.70 -3.65 -9.43
CA ARG A 134 25.34 -3.23 -9.07
C ARG A 134 24.70 -4.22 -8.12
N LEU A 135 24.15 -3.73 -7.01
CA LEU A 135 23.39 -4.50 -6.03
C LEU A 135 22.15 -3.71 -5.61
N GLU A 136 20.98 -4.08 -6.15
CA GLU A 136 19.74 -3.35 -5.92
C GLU A 136 18.96 -3.92 -4.72
N LEU A 137 18.83 -3.15 -3.63
CA LEU A 137 18.22 -3.57 -2.37
C LEU A 137 16.94 -2.82 -1.97
N ALA A 138 16.39 -1.95 -2.83
CA ALA A 138 15.16 -1.21 -2.52
C ALA A 138 13.98 -2.14 -2.13
N GLY A 139 13.23 -1.75 -1.08
CA GLY A 139 12.06 -2.51 -0.62
C GLY A 139 12.38 -3.82 0.12
N ASN A 140 13.52 -3.91 0.83
CA ASN A 140 13.96 -5.12 1.55
C ASN A 140 13.92 -5.05 3.09
N ASN A 141 13.39 -3.96 3.65
CA ASN A 141 13.41 -3.67 5.09
C ASN A 141 14.84 -3.66 5.70
N VAL A 142 15.86 -3.32 4.89
CA VAL A 142 17.25 -3.14 5.30
C VAL A 142 17.44 -1.70 5.83
N PRO A 143 18.03 -1.50 7.02
CA PRO A 143 18.33 -0.17 7.57
C PRO A 143 19.23 0.71 6.67
N SER A 144 18.96 2.02 6.70
CA SER A 144 19.57 2.98 5.76
C SER A 144 21.09 3.20 5.92
N ASP A 145 21.63 2.91 7.10
CA ASP A 145 23.07 2.88 7.39
C ASP A 145 23.75 1.73 6.65
N ILE A 146 23.13 0.55 6.62
CA ILE A 146 23.63 -0.61 5.86
C ILE A 146 23.48 -0.38 4.36
N LEU A 147 22.39 0.24 3.89
CA LEU A 147 22.23 0.57 2.48
C LEU A 147 23.35 1.51 2.00
N LYS A 148 23.65 2.58 2.75
CA LYS A 148 24.78 3.49 2.46
C LYS A 148 26.14 2.79 2.50
N ALA A 149 26.36 1.89 3.46
CA ALA A 149 27.60 1.12 3.54
C ALA A 149 27.73 0.10 2.37
N VAL A 150 26.61 -0.43 1.87
CA VAL A 150 26.57 -1.24 0.65
C VAL A 150 26.89 -0.39 -0.56
N GLU A 151 26.23 0.76 -0.75
CA GLU A 151 26.49 1.72 -1.83
C GLU A 151 27.99 2.07 -1.89
N GLN A 152 28.57 2.51 -0.77
CA GLN A 152 30.01 2.78 -0.66
C GLN A 152 30.89 1.57 -1.04
N ALA A 153 30.53 0.35 -0.62
CA ALA A 153 31.26 -0.86 -0.98
C ALA A 153 31.13 -1.24 -2.46
N MET A 154 30.03 -0.87 -3.12
CA MET A 154 29.85 -1.02 -4.57
C MET A 154 30.70 0.03 -5.33
N ASP A 155 30.72 1.27 -4.88
CA ASP A 155 31.54 2.34 -5.46
C ASP A 155 33.04 1.97 -5.44
N HIS A 156 33.55 1.51 -4.29
CA HIS A 156 34.93 1.03 -4.16
C HIS A 156 35.25 -0.17 -5.07
N ASN A 157 34.27 -1.01 -5.41
CA ASN A 157 34.43 -2.09 -6.38
C ASN A 157 34.46 -1.57 -7.83
N GLN A 158 33.65 -0.57 -8.15
CA GLN A 158 33.58 0.07 -9.45
C GLN A 158 34.88 0.87 -9.74
N ASP A 159 35.35 1.68 -8.79
CA ASP A 159 36.60 2.44 -8.87
C ASP A 159 37.83 1.53 -9.02
N ARG A 160 37.84 0.42 -8.26
CA ARG A 160 38.89 -0.61 -8.43
C ARG A 160 38.90 -1.19 -9.83
N GLN A 161 37.74 -1.29 -10.50
CA GLN A 161 37.66 -1.86 -11.85
C GLN A 161 38.01 -0.85 -12.95
N THR A 162 37.70 0.44 -12.81
CA THR A 162 38.22 1.48 -13.72
C THR A 162 39.74 1.57 -13.64
N ILE A 163 40.32 1.63 -12.42
CA ILE A 163 41.77 1.62 -12.22
C ILE A 163 42.44 0.36 -12.83
N LEU A 164 41.81 -0.82 -12.70
CA LEU A 164 42.31 -2.04 -13.34
C LEU A 164 42.21 -1.98 -14.88
N SER A 165 41.16 -1.41 -15.45
CA SER A 165 41.02 -1.25 -16.90
C SER A 165 42.00 -0.22 -17.46
N GLU A 166 42.22 0.90 -16.76
CA GLU A 166 43.19 1.93 -17.14
C GLU A 166 44.63 1.43 -17.08
N THR A 167 44.99 0.70 -16.02
CA THR A 167 46.33 0.09 -15.90
C THR A 167 46.57 -1.00 -16.94
N GLN A 168 45.56 -1.80 -17.28
CA GLN A 168 45.64 -2.76 -18.39
C GLN A 168 45.79 -2.06 -19.75
N ASN A 169 45.00 -1.02 -20.03
CA ASN A 169 45.10 -0.24 -21.27
C ASN A 169 46.47 0.44 -21.38
N ARG A 170 46.99 1.01 -20.29
CA ARG A 170 48.32 1.62 -20.24
C ARG A 170 49.43 0.60 -20.45
N ALA A 171 49.33 -0.59 -19.87
CA ALA A 171 50.28 -1.67 -20.09
C ALA A 171 50.26 -2.18 -21.54
N TYR A 172 49.07 -2.25 -22.17
CA TYR A 172 48.92 -2.60 -23.59
C TYR A 172 49.57 -1.56 -24.52
N ILE A 173 49.32 -0.27 -24.29
CA ILE A 173 49.93 0.83 -25.04
C ILE A 173 51.47 0.79 -24.90
N LEU A 174 51.98 0.71 -23.66
CA LEU A 174 53.43 0.64 -23.40
C LEU A 174 54.08 -0.59 -24.06
N SER A 175 53.39 -1.74 -24.06
CA SER A 175 53.88 -2.95 -24.73
C SER A 175 53.99 -2.76 -26.25
N LYS A 176 53.03 -2.06 -26.86
CA LYS A 176 53.04 -1.71 -28.29
C LYS A 176 54.14 -0.71 -28.63
N GLU A 177 54.37 0.30 -27.78
CA GLU A 177 55.46 1.28 -27.92
C GLU A 177 56.83 0.59 -27.82
N VAL A 178 57.02 -0.30 -26.84
CA VAL A 178 58.27 -1.08 -26.69
C VAL A 178 58.53 -1.98 -27.89
N LEU A 179 57.50 -2.60 -28.47
CA LEU A 179 57.62 -3.34 -29.74
C LEU A 179 58.05 -2.43 -30.89
N SER A 180 57.36 -1.31 -31.09
CA SER A 180 57.68 -0.34 -32.16
C SER A 180 59.11 0.20 -32.05
N LEU A 181 59.56 0.54 -30.83
CA LEU A 181 60.93 1.00 -30.56
C LEU A 181 61.97 -0.10 -30.79
N LYS A 182 61.64 -1.37 -30.49
CA LYS A 182 62.53 -2.51 -30.76
C LYS A 182 62.68 -2.75 -32.26
N ASP A 183 61.59 -2.69 -33.02
CA ASP A 183 61.61 -2.88 -34.47
C ASP A 183 62.39 -1.74 -35.15
N GLU A 184 62.15 -0.49 -34.74
CA GLU A 184 62.90 0.67 -35.23
C GLU A 184 64.40 0.61 -34.86
N LYS A 185 64.75 0.19 -33.64
CA LYS A 185 66.16 -0.01 -33.26
C LYS A 185 66.82 -1.16 -34.00
N THR A 186 66.06 -2.21 -34.32
CA THR A 186 66.55 -3.32 -35.15
C THR A 186 66.81 -2.85 -36.58
N LYS A 187 65.93 -2.02 -37.15
CA LYS A 187 66.17 -1.37 -38.44
C LYS A 187 67.40 -0.46 -38.42
N GLN A 188 67.54 0.42 -37.43
CA GLN A 188 68.72 1.28 -37.27
C GLN A 188 70.02 0.48 -37.14
N PHE A 189 69.99 -0.70 -36.54
CA PHE A 189 71.14 -1.60 -36.46
C PHE A 189 71.47 -2.26 -37.82
N LEU A 190 70.46 -2.65 -38.61
CA LEU A 190 70.64 -3.17 -39.96
C LEU A 190 71.20 -2.10 -40.92
N ASP A 191 70.65 -0.88 -40.89
CA ASP A 191 71.12 0.26 -41.68
C ASP A 191 72.60 0.60 -41.32
N LEU A 192 72.98 0.45 -40.05
CA LEU A 192 74.37 0.61 -39.59
C LEU A 192 75.29 -0.53 -40.05
N MET A 193 74.85 -1.79 -40.05
CA MET A 193 75.65 -2.89 -40.59
C MET A 193 75.88 -2.75 -42.11
N ASP A 194 74.84 -2.42 -42.87
CA ASP A 194 74.94 -2.14 -44.31
C ASP A 194 75.91 -0.96 -44.59
N THR A 195 75.93 0.06 -43.73
CA THR A 195 76.92 1.14 -43.79
C THR A 195 78.35 0.66 -43.49
N ILE A 196 78.54 -0.21 -42.48
CA ILE A 196 79.84 -0.78 -42.11
C ILE A 196 80.37 -1.70 -43.22
N ASP A 197 79.52 -2.53 -43.83
CA ASP A 197 79.93 -3.44 -44.90
C ASP A 197 80.21 -2.69 -46.22
N LYS A 198 79.50 -1.58 -46.50
CA LYS A 198 79.88 -0.63 -47.58
C LYS A 198 81.27 -0.01 -47.34
N GLN A 199 81.56 0.43 -46.12
CA GLN A 199 82.90 0.93 -45.76
C GLN A 199 83.98 -0.16 -45.88
N ARG A 200 83.68 -1.40 -45.48
CA ARG A 200 84.59 -2.55 -45.67
C ARG A 200 84.84 -2.85 -47.14
N GLU A 201 83.81 -2.79 -48.00
CA GLU A 201 84.01 -2.90 -49.43
C GLU A 201 84.87 -1.76 -49.99
N GLU A 202 84.68 -0.52 -49.57
CA GLU A 202 85.51 0.61 -50.01
C GLU A 202 86.95 0.46 -49.56
N ILE A 203 87.20 0.04 -48.31
CA ILE A 203 88.54 -0.29 -47.81
C ILE A 203 89.14 -1.45 -48.63
N ALA A 204 88.37 -2.48 -48.97
CA ALA A 204 88.84 -3.60 -49.80
C ALA A 204 89.04 -3.22 -51.28
N ARG A 205 88.29 -2.26 -51.82
CA ARG A 205 88.52 -1.68 -53.16
C ARG A 205 89.78 -0.81 -53.16
N SER A 206 89.93 0.07 -52.17
CA SER A 206 91.11 0.90 -51.95
C SER A 206 92.39 0.05 -51.76
N GLY A 207 92.32 -1.00 -50.95
CA GLY A 207 93.42 -1.95 -50.75
C GLY A 207 93.81 -2.70 -52.03
N ARG A 208 92.83 -3.09 -52.86
CA ARG A 208 93.12 -3.67 -54.20
C ARG A 208 93.76 -2.66 -55.15
N MET A 209 93.30 -1.40 -55.14
CA MET A 209 93.90 -0.32 -55.95
C MET A 209 95.33 0.02 -55.49
N SER A 210 95.61 0.02 -54.18
CA SER A 210 96.96 0.26 -53.67
C SER A 210 97.89 -0.92 -53.95
N ALA A 211 97.41 -2.17 -53.80
CA ALA A 211 98.16 -3.37 -54.17
C ALA A 211 98.52 -3.39 -55.67
N ALA A 212 97.56 -3.10 -56.56
CA ALA A 212 97.82 -2.99 -58.00
C ALA A 212 98.86 -1.91 -58.33
N ARG A 213 98.80 -0.76 -57.64
CA ARG A 213 99.78 0.32 -57.80
C ARG A 213 101.17 -0.05 -57.26
N VAL A 214 101.24 -0.87 -56.22
CA VAL A 214 102.52 -1.43 -55.73
C VAL A 214 103.08 -2.45 -56.73
N SER A 215 102.26 -3.32 -57.32
CA SER A 215 102.71 -4.23 -58.40
C SER A 215 103.27 -3.45 -59.60
N GLN A 216 102.58 -2.41 -60.07
CA GLN A 216 103.07 -1.56 -61.17
C GLN A 216 104.41 -0.87 -60.86
N LEU A 217 104.60 -0.44 -59.60
CA LEU A 217 105.88 0.15 -59.16
C LEU A 217 106.98 -0.91 -59.04
N GLN A 218 106.65 -2.15 -58.67
CA GLN A 218 107.58 -3.27 -58.64
C GLN A 218 108.01 -3.69 -60.05
N GLU A 219 107.06 -3.84 -60.98
CA GLU A 219 107.34 -4.13 -62.40
C GLU A 219 108.29 -3.09 -63.00
N ALA A 220 108.02 -1.79 -62.77
CA ALA A 220 108.90 -0.71 -63.21
C ALA A 220 110.29 -0.73 -62.53
N LEU A 221 110.39 -1.15 -61.27
CA LEU A 221 111.67 -1.30 -60.56
C LEU A 221 112.48 -2.49 -61.10
N ASP A 222 111.81 -3.57 -61.50
CA ASP A 222 112.43 -4.76 -62.08
C ASP A 222 112.88 -4.52 -63.53
N GLU A 223 112.14 -3.72 -64.30
CA GLU A 223 112.60 -3.17 -65.59
C GLU A 223 113.88 -2.34 -65.43
N GLN A 224 113.94 -1.43 -64.45
CA GLN A 224 115.14 -0.64 -64.18
C GLN A 224 116.34 -1.52 -63.76
N HIS A 225 116.12 -2.58 -62.97
CA HIS A 225 117.16 -3.56 -62.67
C HIS A 225 117.63 -4.31 -63.92
N SER A 226 116.73 -4.68 -64.83
CA SER A 226 117.06 -5.31 -66.11
C SER A 226 117.93 -4.40 -66.99
N ILE A 227 117.58 -3.11 -67.09
CA ILE A 227 118.37 -2.09 -67.81
C ILE A 227 119.75 -1.91 -67.17
N MET A 228 119.83 -1.80 -65.84
CA MET A 228 121.10 -1.70 -65.10
C MET A 228 122.00 -2.93 -65.33
N ASN A 229 121.44 -4.14 -65.32
CA ASN A 229 122.19 -5.36 -65.61
C ASN A 229 122.67 -5.42 -67.07
N SER A 230 121.87 -4.95 -68.02
CA SER A 230 122.28 -4.82 -69.44
C SER A 230 123.46 -3.85 -69.61
N LEU A 231 123.45 -2.72 -68.92
CA LEU A 231 124.56 -1.75 -68.91
C LEU A 231 125.83 -2.36 -68.28
N LYS A 232 125.69 -3.09 -67.18
CA LYS A 232 126.80 -3.78 -66.51
C LYS A 232 127.47 -4.84 -67.40
N ALA A 233 126.69 -5.61 -68.16
CA ALA A 233 127.23 -6.57 -69.12
C ALA A 233 128.01 -5.91 -70.28
N LYS A 234 127.56 -4.73 -70.74
CA LYS A 234 128.28 -3.96 -71.78
C LYS A 234 129.63 -3.43 -71.28
N LEU A 235 129.72 -3.02 -70.02
CA LEU A 235 130.98 -2.55 -69.41
C LEU A 235 132.05 -3.67 -69.41
N GLN A 236 131.67 -4.88 -68.99
CA GLN A 236 132.57 -6.04 -68.97
C GLN A 236 133.07 -6.44 -70.37
N MET A 237 132.25 -6.24 -71.41
CA MET A 237 132.67 -6.46 -72.81
C MET A 237 133.73 -5.45 -73.27
N THR A 238 133.67 -4.19 -72.81
CA THR A 238 134.71 -3.18 -73.12
C THR A 238 136.00 -3.42 -72.36
N GLU A 239 135.95 -3.91 -71.12
CA GLU A 239 137.15 -4.26 -70.33
C GLU A 239 137.93 -5.43 -70.97
N ALA A 240 137.22 -6.45 -71.48
CA ALA A 240 137.83 -7.60 -72.15
C ALA A 240 138.57 -7.25 -73.45
N ALA A 241 138.21 -6.15 -74.13
CA ALA A 241 138.87 -5.72 -75.35
C ALA A 241 140.26 -5.10 -75.11
N LEU A 242 140.49 -4.52 -73.93
CA LEU A 242 141.74 -3.83 -73.59
C LEU A 242 142.91 -4.81 -73.35
N ALA A 243 142.64 -5.91 -72.65
CA ALA A 243 143.64 -6.93 -72.30
C ALA A 243 144.30 -7.62 -73.51
N LEU A 244 143.64 -7.59 -74.69
CA LEU A 244 144.15 -8.15 -75.93
C LEU A 244 145.17 -7.24 -76.66
N SER A 245 145.41 -6.02 -76.16
CA SER A 245 146.30 -5.04 -76.80
C SER A 245 147.76 -5.10 -76.34
N GLU A 246 148.05 -5.62 -75.13
CA GLU A 246 149.36 -5.42 -74.48
C GLU A 246 150.40 -6.48 -74.86
N GLN A 247 149.98 -7.68 -75.29
CA GLN A 247 150.85 -8.85 -75.44
C GLN A 247 151.64 -8.92 -76.77
N LYS A 248 151.77 -7.82 -77.53
CA LYS A 248 152.25 -7.85 -78.93
C LYS A 248 153.53 -7.07 -79.26
N VAL A 249 154.19 -6.46 -78.27
CA VAL A 249 155.32 -5.53 -78.52
C VAL A 249 156.70 -6.10 -78.10
N HIS A 250 156.78 -7.01 -77.12
CA HIS A 250 158.06 -7.54 -76.63
C HIS A 250 158.61 -8.70 -77.48
N ASN A 251 158.78 -8.43 -78.78
CA ASN A 251 159.28 -9.39 -79.77
C ASN A 251 160.80 -9.57 -79.67
N LEU A 252 161.25 -10.82 -79.90
CA LEU A 252 162.48 -11.22 -80.62
C LEU A 252 163.79 -10.44 -80.32
N GLY A 253 164.80 -11.12 -79.77
CA GLY A 253 166.13 -10.52 -79.65
C GLY A 253 167.20 -11.37 -78.97
N GLU A 254 167.85 -10.77 -77.97
CA GLU A 254 169.32 -10.79 -77.94
C GLU A 254 169.98 -11.46 -76.71
N LEU A 255 169.25 -12.16 -75.84
CA LEU A 255 169.83 -12.95 -74.73
C LEU A 255 169.65 -14.47 -74.84
N LEU A 256 169.46 -14.97 -76.06
CA LEU A 256 169.47 -16.40 -76.42
C LEU A 256 170.74 -17.17 -75.99
N ASN A 257 171.82 -16.46 -75.62
CA ASN A 257 173.13 -17.02 -75.29
C ASN A 257 173.50 -17.01 -73.79
N ALA A 258 172.72 -16.36 -72.91
CA ALA A 258 173.03 -16.31 -71.47
C ALA A 258 172.36 -17.43 -70.66
N THR A 259 171.09 -17.73 -70.96
CA THR A 259 170.21 -18.57 -70.13
C THR A 259 170.55 -20.07 -70.13
N LYS A 260 171.58 -20.52 -70.85
CA LYS A 260 172.11 -21.90 -70.76
C LYS A 260 172.82 -22.22 -69.44
N GLN A 261 173.24 -21.21 -68.67
CA GLN A 261 173.79 -21.41 -67.31
C GLN A 261 172.73 -21.24 -66.20
N GLU A 262 171.58 -20.67 -66.53
CA GLU A 262 170.45 -20.47 -65.60
C GLU A 262 169.47 -21.66 -65.60
N GLN A 263 169.46 -22.42 -66.70
CA GLN A 263 168.57 -23.56 -66.95
C GLN A 263 168.65 -24.69 -65.90
N THR A 264 169.76 -24.79 -65.16
CA THR A 264 169.91 -25.75 -64.04
C THR A 264 169.32 -25.25 -62.72
N SER A 265 169.26 -23.93 -62.48
CA SER A 265 168.66 -23.36 -61.26
C SER A 265 167.13 -23.19 -61.41
N ILE A 266 166.67 -22.86 -62.62
CA ILE A 266 165.25 -22.71 -62.95
C ILE A 266 164.48 -24.03 -62.76
N ALA A 267 165.12 -25.18 -63.01
CA ALA A 267 164.48 -26.50 -62.89
C ALA A 267 163.97 -26.81 -61.46
N GLU A 268 164.71 -26.43 -60.42
CA GLU A 268 164.33 -26.69 -59.03
C GLU A 268 163.23 -25.74 -58.53
N HIS A 269 163.21 -24.50 -59.02
CA HIS A 269 162.16 -23.53 -58.70
C HIS A 269 160.84 -23.85 -59.42
N HIS A 270 160.87 -24.29 -60.68
CA HIS A 270 159.65 -24.72 -61.38
C HIS A 270 159.03 -25.98 -60.78
N PHE A 271 159.83 -26.89 -60.22
CA PHE A 271 159.30 -28.08 -59.54
C PHE A 271 158.46 -27.70 -58.30
N THR A 272 158.93 -26.74 -57.50
CA THR A 272 158.22 -26.28 -56.30
C THR A 272 156.98 -25.44 -56.62
N GLU A 273 157.04 -24.51 -57.58
CA GLU A 273 155.85 -23.76 -58.03
C GLU A 273 154.77 -24.67 -58.64
N LEU A 274 155.15 -25.64 -59.47
CA LEU A 274 154.18 -26.56 -60.09
C LEU A 274 153.50 -27.46 -59.04
N GLN A 275 154.20 -27.77 -57.94
CA GLN A 275 153.62 -28.50 -56.81
C GLN A 275 152.65 -27.62 -56.00
N GLN A 276 152.99 -26.35 -55.75
CA GLN A 276 152.11 -25.39 -55.08
C GLN A 276 150.85 -25.09 -55.91
N GLN A 277 150.97 -24.82 -57.21
CA GLN A 277 149.83 -24.56 -58.09
C GLN A 277 148.88 -25.76 -58.18
N LYS A 278 149.38 -27.00 -58.13
CA LYS A 278 148.55 -28.20 -58.03
C LYS A 278 147.79 -28.29 -56.71
N GLN A 279 148.44 -27.94 -55.58
CA GLN A 279 147.78 -27.91 -54.28
C GLN A 279 146.68 -26.85 -54.24
N GLU A 280 146.97 -25.61 -54.66
CA GLU A 280 145.96 -24.55 -54.74
C GLU A 280 144.82 -24.86 -55.71
N GLY A 281 145.10 -25.57 -56.82
CA GLY A 281 144.08 -26.09 -57.73
C GLY A 281 143.13 -27.07 -57.03
N ALA A 282 143.70 -28.08 -56.35
CA ALA A 282 142.93 -29.08 -55.61
C ALA A 282 142.12 -28.46 -54.45
N ASP A 283 142.66 -27.46 -53.75
CA ASP A 283 141.96 -26.77 -52.66
C ASP A 283 140.79 -25.90 -53.17
N ARG A 284 140.94 -25.28 -54.36
CA ARG A 284 139.86 -24.54 -55.02
C ARG A 284 138.78 -25.47 -55.57
N GLU A 285 139.15 -26.58 -56.22
CA GLU A 285 138.23 -27.61 -56.70
C GLU A 285 137.48 -28.26 -55.52
N GLY A 286 138.20 -28.65 -54.46
CA GLY A 286 137.63 -29.17 -53.23
C GLY A 286 136.76 -28.17 -52.45
N LYS A 287 136.87 -26.86 -52.71
CA LYS A 287 135.90 -25.86 -52.23
C LYS A 287 134.66 -25.83 -53.11
N LEU A 288 134.82 -25.72 -54.44
CA LEU A 288 133.71 -25.70 -55.40
C LEU A 288 132.82 -26.96 -55.30
N LEU A 289 133.41 -28.13 -55.07
CA LEU A 289 132.66 -29.38 -54.84
C LEU A 289 131.83 -29.35 -53.55
N ARG A 290 132.32 -28.71 -52.47
CA ARG A 290 131.55 -28.52 -51.23
C ARG A 290 130.41 -27.52 -51.41
N ASP A 291 130.68 -26.40 -52.07
CA ASP A 291 129.66 -25.38 -52.36
C ASP A 291 128.57 -25.94 -53.30
N LEU A 292 128.95 -26.78 -54.27
CA LEU A 292 128.03 -27.52 -55.15
C LEU A 292 127.20 -28.56 -54.39
N SER A 293 127.81 -29.32 -53.47
CA SER A 293 127.09 -30.26 -52.61
C SER A 293 126.03 -29.56 -51.77
N ALA A 294 126.39 -28.48 -51.06
CA ALA A 294 125.46 -27.69 -50.26
C ALA A 294 124.33 -27.06 -51.10
N ALA A 295 124.64 -26.62 -52.32
CA ALA A 295 123.62 -26.16 -53.27
C ALA A 295 122.69 -27.31 -53.72
N SER A 296 123.21 -28.53 -53.93
CA SER A 296 122.40 -29.69 -54.32
C SER A 296 121.45 -30.15 -53.20
N GLU A 297 121.92 -30.20 -51.95
CA GLU A 297 121.12 -30.52 -50.76
C GLU A 297 119.99 -29.50 -50.56
N LYS A 298 120.30 -28.20 -50.71
CA LYS A 298 119.31 -27.13 -50.60
C LYS A 298 118.25 -27.22 -51.71
N ASN A 299 118.64 -27.56 -52.95
CA ASN A 299 117.69 -27.79 -54.04
C ASN A 299 116.80 -29.02 -53.81
N LEU A 300 117.34 -30.10 -53.24
CA LEU A 300 116.56 -31.28 -52.85
C LEU A 300 115.54 -30.93 -51.75
N LEU A 301 115.95 -30.17 -50.73
CA LEU A 301 115.07 -29.72 -49.66
C LEU A 301 113.92 -28.84 -50.20
N LEU A 302 114.23 -27.91 -51.10
CA LEU A 302 113.24 -27.04 -51.74
C LEU A 302 112.27 -27.82 -52.63
N ARG A 303 112.73 -28.82 -53.39
CA ARG A 303 111.86 -29.72 -54.14
C ARG A 303 110.89 -30.48 -53.22
N ASN A 304 111.38 -31.06 -52.13
CA ASN A 304 110.53 -31.76 -51.16
C ASN A 304 109.46 -30.82 -50.55
N GLN A 305 109.79 -29.54 -50.32
CA GLN A 305 108.83 -28.54 -49.86
C GLN A 305 107.77 -28.18 -50.93
N VAL A 306 108.17 -28.07 -52.21
CA VAL A 306 107.23 -27.87 -53.32
C VAL A 306 106.30 -29.08 -53.47
N ASP A 307 106.84 -30.30 -53.47
CA ASP A 307 106.06 -31.55 -53.53
C ASP A 307 105.04 -31.66 -52.38
N GLU A 308 105.41 -31.22 -51.17
CA GLU A 308 104.48 -31.13 -50.03
C GLU A 308 103.40 -30.08 -50.23
N LEU A 309 103.73 -28.90 -50.76
CA LEU A 309 102.78 -27.82 -51.02
C LEU A 309 101.80 -28.21 -52.14
N GLU A 310 102.27 -28.84 -53.22
CA GLU A 310 101.39 -29.36 -54.28
C GLU A 310 100.41 -30.42 -53.76
N LYS A 311 100.87 -31.33 -52.89
CA LYS A 311 99.99 -32.31 -52.22
C LYS A 311 98.94 -31.63 -51.34
N LYS A 312 99.33 -30.61 -50.57
CA LYS A 312 98.41 -29.81 -49.74
C LYS A 312 97.39 -29.04 -50.59
N CYS A 313 97.83 -28.44 -51.69
CA CYS A 313 96.95 -27.75 -52.64
C CYS A 313 95.94 -28.70 -53.31
N LYS A 314 96.35 -29.91 -53.72
CA LYS A 314 95.41 -30.93 -54.25
C LYS A 314 94.36 -31.33 -53.21
N VAL A 315 94.77 -31.68 -52.00
CA VAL A 315 93.83 -32.02 -50.90
C VAL A 315 92.85 -30.87 -50.60
N GLN A 316 93.31 -29.62 -50.61
CA GLN A 316 92.43 -28.46 -50.45
C GLN A 316 91.50 -28.25 -51.66
N GLN A 317 91.94 -28.53 -52.87
CA GLN A 317 91.13 -28.44 -54.09
C GLN A 317 90.02 -29.51 -54.11
N ASP A 318 90.33 -30.75 -53.70
CA ASP A 318 89.36 -31.84 -53.56
C ASP A 318 88.32 -31.53 -52.47
N GLN A 319 88.76 -31.00 -51.32
CA GLN A 319 87.86 -30.50 -50.26
C GLN A 319 86.96 -29.36 -50.76
N LEU A 320 87.49 -28.42 -51.54
CA LEU A 320 86.73 -27.33 -52.17
C LEU A 320 85.71 -27.85 -53.20
N PHE A 321 86.01 -28.95 -53.90
CA PHE A 321 85.07 -29.59 -54.82
C PHE A 321 83.93 -30.25 -54.04
N GLN A 322 84.24 -31.05 -53.01
CA GLN A 322 83.25 -31.72 -52.16
C GLN A 322 82.30 -30.70 -51.50
N VAL A 323 82.83 -29.66 -50.86
CA VAL A 323 82.02 -28.61 -50.21
C VAL A 323 81.12 -27.87 -51.21
N LYS A 324 81.58 -27.66 -52.46
CA LYS A 324 80.72 -27.10 -53.52
C LYS A 324 79.60 -28.05 -53.92
N GLN A 325 79.89 -29.34 -54.05
CA GLN A 325 78.89 -30.36 -54.39
C GLN A 325 77.81 -30.45 -53.28
N ASP A 326 78.22 -30.52 -52.02
CA ASP A 326 77.33 -30.56 -50.86
C ASP A 326 76.49 -29.28 -50.74
N LEU A 327 77.08 -28.11 -51.00
CA LEU A 327 76.35 -26.84 -51.08
C LEU A 327 75.29 -26.86 -52.21
N THR A 328 75.61 -27.40 -53.39
CA THR A 328 74.61 -27.51 -54.47
C THR A 328 73.48 -28.48 -54.13
N ASN A 329 73.79 -29.62 -53.50
CA ASN A 329 72.79 -30.61 -53.08
C ASN A 329 71.84 -30.03 -52.02
N THR A 330 72.37 -29.44 -50.95
CA THR A 330 71.56 -28.78 -49.90
C THR A 330 70.75 -27.60 -50.44
N THR A 331 71.28 -26.83 -51.40
CA THR A 331 70.54 -25.75 -52.07
C THR A 331 69.36 -26.29 -52.88
N ALA A 332 69.52 -27.43 -53.55
CA ALA A 332 68.44 -28.10 -54.29
C ALA A 332 67.37 -28.66 -53.33
N GLU A 333 67.77 -29.31 -52.23
CA GLU A 333 66.85 -29.79 -51.20
C GLU A 333 66.05 -28.65 -50.56
N LEU A 334 66.70 -27.55 -50.19
CA LEU A 334 66.03 -26.39 -49.58
C LEU A 334 65.01 -25.75 -50.54
N LYS A 335 65.34 -25.65 -51.84
CA LYS A 335 64.39 -25.20 -52.86
C LYS A 335 63.18 -26.13 -52.99
N LEU A 336 63.40 -27.45 -53.01
CA LEU A 336 62.31 -28.43 -53.06
C LEU A 336 61.41 -28.36 -51.82
N ARG A 337 62.00 -28.23 -50.62
CA ARG A 337 61.25 -28.06 -49.36
C ARG A 337 60.46 -26.75 -49.32
N ALA A 338 60.99 -25.67 -49.90
CA ALA A 338 60.30 -24.39 -50.01
C ALA A 338 59.05 -24.51 -50.90
N VAL A 339 59.17 -25.07 -52.11
CA VAL A 339 58.02 -25.30 -53.01
C VAL A 339 56.97 -26.18 -52.34
N GLN A 340 57.36 -27.28 -51.68
CA GLN A 340 56.43 -28.15 -50.94
C GLN A 340 55.75 -27.45 -49.75
N ALA A 341 56.37 -26.42 -49.15
CA ALA A 341 55.75 -25.61 -48.10
C ALA A 341 54.75 -24.59 -48.69
N GLU A 342 55.09 -23.97 -49.82
CA GLU A 342 54.20 -23.07 -50.57
C GLU A 342 52.95 -23.80 -51.06
N GLU A 343 53.09 -25.00 -51.66
CA GLU A 343 51.95 -25.84 -52.09
C GLU A 343 51.01 -26.21 -50.93
N ARG A 344 51.56 -26.56 -49.76
CA ARG A 344 50.76 -26.86 -48.56
C ARG A 344 50.01 -25.63 -48.06
N LEU A 345 50.70 -24.50 -47.95
CA LEU A 345 50.10 -23.23 -47.56
C LEU A 345 48.99 -22.81 -48.54
N GLU A 346 49.19 -23.01 -49.84
CA GLU A 346 48.23 -22.69 -50.88
C GLU A 346 46.99 -23.62 -50.83
N MET A 347 47.17 -24.91 -50.51
CA MET A 347 46.06 -25.82 -50.23
C MET A 347 45.29 -25.44 -48.95
N GLU A 348 45.97 -25.02 -47.88
CA GLU A 348 45.30 -24.58 -46.66
C GLU A 348 44.52 -23.28 -46.87
N LYS A 349 45.08 -22.26 -47.55
CA LYS A 349 44.34 -21.05 -47.95
C LYS A 349 43.02 -21.40 -48.66
N ARG A 350 43.05 -22.34 -49.61
CA ARG A 350 41.87 -22.77 -50.37
C ARG A 350 40.84 -23.45 -49.47
N ARG A 351 41.27 -24.31 -48.54
CA ARG A 351 40.38 -24.93 -47.52
C ARG A 351 39.77 -23.89 -46.57
N PHE A 352 40.56 -22.95 -46.06
CA PHE A 352 40.06 -21.88 -45.20
C PHE A 352 39.07 -20.97 -45.94
N LYS A 353 39.31 -20.66 -47.22
CA LYS A 353 38.36 -19.91 -48.04
C LYS A 353 37.06 -20.67 -48.24
N GLN A 354 37.09 -21.95 -48.63
CA GLN A 354 35.88 -22.77 -48.80
C GLN A 354 35.08 -22.86 -47.49
N ASN A 355 35.75 -23.12 -46.35
CA ASN A 355 35.11 -23.17 -45.04
C ASN A 355 34.46 -21.83 -44.64
N LEU A 356 35.00 -20.70 -45.08
CA LEU A 356 34.42 -19.38 -44.87
C LEU A 356 33.15 -19.19 -45.72
N GLU A 357 33.22 -19.49 -47.02
CA GLU A 357 32.08 -19.39 -47.96
C GLU A 357 30.93 -20.33 -47.53
N ASP A 358 31.24 -21.54 -47.06
CA ASP A 358 30.27 -22.49 -46.51
C ASP A 358 29.64 -21.96 -45.19
N MET A 359 30.44 -21.35 -44.31
CA MET A 359 29.96 -20.74 -43.07
C MET A 359 29.07 -19.50 -43.31
N GLU A 360 29.41 -18.68 -44.30
CA GLU A 360 28.60 -17.54 -44.73
C GLU A 360 27.29 -18.01 -45.38
N SER A 361 27.34 -19.07 -46.21
CA SER A 361 26.15 -19.70 -46.79
C SER A 361 25.21 -20.27 -45.74
N LEU A 362 25.74 -20.86 -44.66
CA LEU A 362 24.95 -21.33 -43.52
C LEU A 362 24.35 -20.17 -42.73
N ARG A 363 25.14 -19.13 -42.41
CA ARG A 363 24.65 -17.93 -41.71
C ARG A 363 23.54 -17.21 -42.48
N LEU A 364 23.64 -17.11 -43.80
CA LEU A 364 22.59 -16.50 -44.62
C LEU A 364 21.25 -17.23 -44.43
N LYS A 365 21.29 -18.58 -44.50
CA LYS A 365 20.10 -19.44 -44.30
C LYS A 365 19.56 -19.37 -42.87
N GLU A 366 20.43 -19.26 -41.87
CA GLU A 366 20.00 -19.03 -40.47
C GLU A 366 19.28 -17.67 -40.32
N VAL A 367 19.80 -16.61 -40.94
CA VAL A 367 19.20 -15.27 -40.93
C VAL A 367 17.87 -15.25 -41.70
N ASP A 368 17.80 -15.86 -42.89
CA ASP A 368 16.55 -15.99 -43.66
C ASP A 368 15.48 -16.74 -42.86
N HIS A 369 15.84 -17.86 -42.24
CA HIS A 369 14.91 -18.64 -41.42
C HIS A 369 14.45 -17.90 -40.16
N MET A 370 15.36 -17.19 -39.48
CA MET A 370 14.99 -16.31 -38.36
C MET A 370 14.04 -15.18 -38.80
N THR A 371 14.28 -14.60 -39.98
CA THR A 371 13.45 -13.51 -40.53
C THR A 371 12.04 -14.00 -40.85
N GLN A 372 11.93 -15.15 -41.53
CA GLN A 372 10.63 -15.80 -41.80
C GLN A 372 9.88 -16.18 -40.51
N HIS A 373 10.59 -16.66 -39.49
CA HIS A 373 9.98 -16.95 -38.19
C HIS A 373 9.49 -15.68 -37.49
N ILE A 374 10.25 -14.59 -37.55
CA ILE A 374 9.85 -13.28 -36.99
C ILE A 374 8.60 -12.79 -37.71
N GLU A 375 8.58 -12.70 -39.05
CA GLU A 375 7.41 -12.30 -39.84
C GLU A 375 6.16 -13.13 -39.50
N ALA A 376 6.30 -14.47 -39.40
CA ALA A 376 5.20 -15.35 -39.05
C ALA A 376 4.67 -15.09 -37.64
N SER A 377 5.56 -14.83 -36.68
CA SER A 377 5.20 -14.47 -35.31
C SER A 377 4.54 -13.09 -35.20
N GLU A 378 5.01 -12.11 -35.99
CA GLU A 378 4.42 -10.76 -36.04
C GLU A 378 3.02 -10.78 -36.64
N ARG A 379 2.79 -11.51 -37.74
CA ARG A 379 1.44 -11.72 -38.32
C ARG A 379 0.51 -12.38 -37.30
N SER A 380 0.97 -13.42 -36.60
CA SER A 380 0.18 -14.09 -35.55
C SER A 380 -0.14 -13.16 -34.36
N MET A 381 0.78 -12.25 -34.01
CA MET A 381 0.55 -11.22 -32.99
C MET A 381 -0.43 -10.15 -33.47
N GLN A 382 -0.35 -9.71 -34.73
CA GLN A 382 -1.27 -8.76 -35.35
C GLN A 382 -2.71 -9.32 -35.41
N ASP A 383 -2.88 -10.56 -35.89
CA ASP A 383 -4.16 -11.28 -35.86
C ASP A 383 -4.75 -11.34 -34.44
N ARG A 384 -3.91 -11.56 -33.43
CA ARG A 384 -4.33 -11.61 -32.02
C ARG A 384 -4.73 -10.24 -31.49
N ILE A 385 -4.02 -9.18 -31.87
CA ILE A 385 -4.34 -7.79 -31.51
C ILE A 385 -5.71 -7.42 -32.10
N GLN A 386 -5.92 -7.63 -33.40
CA GLN A 386 -7.19 -7.34 -34.07
C GLN A 386 -8.39 -8.07 -33.42
N ARG A 387 -8.22 -9.34 -33.05
CA ARG A 387 -9.25 -10.11 -32.32
C ARG A 387 -9.54 -9.52 -30.93
N LEU A 388 -8.51 -9.07 -30.21
CA LEU A 388 -8.67 -8.45 -28.89
C LEU A 388 -9.31 -7.05 -28.99
N GLU A 389 -9.01 -6.28 -30.04
CA GLU A 389 -9.63 -4.99 -30.31
C GLU A 389 -11.11 -5.14 -30.69
N ALA A 390 -11.46 -6.12 -31.52
CA ALA A 390 -12.85 -6.45 -31.83
C ALA A 390 -13.66 -6.85 -30.58
N ILE A 391 -13.06 -7.67 -29.69
CA ILE A 391 -13.67 -8.02 -28.40
C ILE A 391 -13.80 -6.78 -27.49
N ARG A 392 -12.80 -5.88 -27.49
CA ARG A 392 -12.84 -4.64 -26.69
C ARG A 392 -14.00 -3.74 -27.13
N ILE A 393 -14.20 -3.57 -28.44
CA ILE A 393 -15.29 -2.77 -29.01
C ILE A 393 -16.66 -3.38 -28.64
N ALA A 394 -16.83 -4.70 -28.79
CA ALA A 394 -18.08 -5.36 -28.40
C ALA A 394 -18.40 -5.19 -26.90
N LEU A 395 -17.40 -5.28 -26.01
CA LEU A 395 -17.57 -5.05 -24.58
C LEU A 395 -17.81 -3.56 -24.25
N GLU A 396 -17.25 -2.63 -25.02
CA GLU A 396 -17.54 -1.19 -24.91
C GLU A 396 -18.99 -0.88 -25.32
N GLU A 397 -19.52 -1.56 -26.34
CA GLU A 397 -20.93 -1.48 -26.76
C GLU A 397 -21.89 -2.11 -25.74
N GLU A 398 -21.63 -3.33 -25.25
CA GLU A 398 -22.43 -3.98 -24.20
C GLU A 398 -22.47 -3.12 -22.93
N LEU A 399 -21.32 -2.58 -22.49
CA LEU A 399 -21.24 -1.70 -21.34
C LEU A 399 -22.03 -0.40 -21.53
N SER A 400 -22.09 0.12 -22.77
CA SER A 400 -22.90 1.29 -23.11
C SER A 400 -24.41 0.98 -23.02
N GLN A 401 -24.84 -0.16 -23.57
CA GLN A 401 -26.23 -0.63 -23.51
C GLN A 401 -26.68 -0.87 -22.06
N VAL A 402 -25.86 -1.54 -21.24
CA VAL A 402 -26.16 -1.79 -19.82
C VAL A 402 -26.25 -0.48 -19.02
N LYS A 403 -25.36 0.50 -19.28
CA LYS A 403 -25.46 1.84 -18.67
C LYS A 403 -26.75 2.57 -19.05
N ALA A 404 -27.14 2.53 -20.32
CA ALA A 404 -28.38 3.14 -20.79
C ALA A 404 -29.62 2.49 -20.15
N ALA A 405 -29.66 1.16 -20.08
CA ALA A 405 -30.74 0.42 -19.42
C ALA A 405 -30.83 0.73 -17.91
N ALA A 406 -29.69 0.78 -17.21
CA ALA A 406 -29.65 1.11 -15.78
C ALA A 406 -30.11 2.56 -15.51
N LEU A 407 -29.75 3.53 -16.37
CA LEU A 407 -30.23 4.90 -16.27
C LEU A 407 -31.74 5.01 -16.52
N ALA A 408 -32.28 4.28 -17.50
CA ALA A 408 -33.71 4.25 -17.77
C ALA A 408 -34.51 3.64 -16.60
N GLN A 409 -34.04 2.51 -16.03
CA GLN A 409 -34.63 1.91 -14.83
C GLN A 409 -34.57 2.85 -13.62
N ARG A 410 -33.47 3.59 -13.44
CA ARG A 410 -33.36 4.58 -12.35
C ARG A 410 -34.35 5.73 -12.53
N GLY A 411 -34.52 6.25 -13.75
CA GLY A 411 -35.53 7.27 -14.05
C GLY A 411 -36.96 6.80 -13.77
N GLN A 412 -37.31 5.58 -14.18
CA GLN A 412 -38.61 4.98 -13.87
C GLN A 412 -38.84 4.83 -12.34
N ALA A 413 -37.82 4.39 -11.60
CA ALA A 413 -37.90 4.29 -10.14
C ALA A 413 -38.00 5.66 -9.45
N GLU A 414 -37.32 6.69 -9.97
CA GLU A 414 -37.43 8.07 -9.51
C GLU A 414 -38.84 8.65 -9.77
N GLU A 415 -39.44 8.39 -10.93
CA GLU A 415 -40.81 8.78 -11.27
C GLU A 415 -41.86 8.11 -10.36
N GLU A 416 -41.79 6.78 -10.16
CA GLU A 416 -42.72 6.08 -9.28
C GLU A 416 -42.58 6.55 -7.82
N LEU A 417 -41.35 6.81 -7.37
CA LEU A 417 -41.09 7.36 -6.03
C LEU A 417 -41.64 8.78 -5.88
N ILE A 418 -41.67 9.60 -6.95
CA ILE A 418 -42.36 10.90 -6.95
C ILE A 418 -43.88 10.72 -6.90
N LYS A 419 -44.46 9.80 -7.68
CA LYS A 419 -45.91 9.48 -7.65
C LYS A 419 -46.35 9.04 -6.24
N VAL A 420 -45.64 8.09 -5.63
CA VAL A 420 -45.91 7.60 -4.28
C VAL A 420 -45.77 8.69 -3.22
N ARG A 421 -44.74 9.55 -3.30
CA ARG A 421 -44.60 10.71 -2.39
C ARG A 421 -45.75 11.70 -2.51
N ASN A 422 -46.19 12.01 -3.72
CA ASN A 422 -47.31 12.93 -3.95
C ASN A 422 -48.63 12.35 -3.45
N GLN A 423 -48.88 11.05 -3.68
CA GLN A 423 -50.04 10.33 -3.16
C GLN A 423 -50.04 10.30 -1.61
N ALA A 424 -48.92 9.93 -0.99
CA ALA A 424 -48.81 9.89 0.47
C ALA A 424 -49.04 11.28 1.10
N ARG A 425 -48.52 12.36 0.48
CA ARG A 425 -48.74 13.74 0.91
C ARG A 425 -50.21 14.17 0.76
N LEU A 426 -50.89 13.75 -0.31
CA LEU A 426 -52.31 14.02 -0.49
C LEU A 426 -53.17 13.32 0.57
N GLU A 427 -52.86 12.05 0.87
CA GLU A 427 -53.53 11.32 1.96
C GLU A 427 -53.25 11.92 3.34
N GLU A 428 -52.03 12.37 3.60
CA GLU A 428 -51.67 13.06 4.84
C GLU A 428 -52.45 14.38 4.99
N GLN A 429 -52.56 15.17 3.92
CA GLN A 429 -53.37 16.39 3.90
C GLN A 429 -54.86 16.08 4.15
N GLN A 430 -55.45 15.10 3.44
CA GLN A 430 -56.85 14.71 3.64
C GLN A 430 -57.13 14.20 5.06
N ARG A 431 -56.20 13.47 5.67
CA ARG A 431 -56.29 13.03 7.07
C ARG A 431 -56.22 14.22 8.04
N LEU A 432 -55.38 15.21 7.75
CA LEU A 432 -55.27 16.44 8.55
C LEU A 432 -56.55 17.28 8.45
N GLU A 433 -57.07 17.52 7.25
CA GLU A 433 -58.35 18.23 7.01
C GLU A 433 -59.51 17.55 7.76
N HIS A 434 -59.61 16.22 7.71
CA HIS A 434 -60.63 15.47 8.46
C HIS A 434 -60.45 15.53 9.99
N LEU A 435 -59.19 15.55 10.48
CA LEU A 435 -58.90 15.72 11.91
C LEU A 435 -59.21 17.14 12.40
N GLU A 436 -58.99 18.17 11.57
CA GLU A 436 -59.36 19.55 11.86
C GLU A 436 -60.88 19.75 11.88
N GLU A 437 -61.62 19.18 10.92
CA GLU A 437 -63.09 19.16 10.93
C GLU A 437 -63.63 18.46 12.19
N LYS A 438 -63.07 17.30 12.54
CA LYS A 438 -63.46 16.57 13.75
C LYS A 438 -63.13 17.34 15.03
N LEU A 439 -61.98 18.01 15.09
CA LEU A 439 -61.60 18.88 16.21
C LEU A 439 -62.56 20.07 16.33
N ARG A 440 -62.95 20.66 15.21
CA ARG A 440 -63.95 21.73 15.14
C ARG A 440 -65.30 21.27 15.67
N LEU A 441 -65.85 20.15 15.18
CA LEU A 441 -67.14 19.62 15.64
C LEU A 441 -67.11 19.28 17.15
N MET A 442 -66.01 18.72 17.65
CA MET A 442 -65.81 18.49 19.08
C MET A 442 -65.72 19.80 19.90
N THR A 443 -65.19 20.86 19.29
CA THR A 443 -65.10 22.21 19.90
C THR A 443 -66.48 22.87 19.95
N GLU A 444 -67.24 22.83 18.86
CA GLU A 444 -68.61 23.32 18.77
C GLU A 444 -69.50 22.59 19.80
N SER A 445 -69.44 21.25 19.86
CA SER A 445 -70.18 20.45 20.85
C SER A 445 -69.77 20.72 22.31
N ARG A 446 -68.47 20.93 22.57
CA ARG A 446 -67.96 21.36 23.89
C ARG A 446 -68.56 22.72 24.28
N ASP A 447 -68.59 23.66 23.35
CA ASP A 447 -69.05 25.02 23.61
C ASP A 447 -70.58 25.11 23.73
N GLU A 448 -71.33 24.26 23.01
CA GLU A 448 -72.75 24.03 23.28
C GLU A 448 -72.99 23.47 24.69
N ALA A 449 -72.26 22.43 25.08
CA ALA A 449 -72.37 21.84 26.42
C ALA A 449 -71.99 22.85 27.53
N GLN A 450 -70.96 23.66 27.31
CA GLN A 450 -70.56 24.73 28.21
C GLN A 450 -71.64 25.83 28.29
N ASN A 451 -72.23 26.23 27.17
CA ASN A 451 -73.35 27.18 27.14
C ASN A 451 -74.61 26.64 27.84
N CYS A 452 -74.90 25.35 27.70
CA CYS A 452 -75.97 24.68 28.45
C CYS A 452 -75.68 24.64 29.95
N CYS A 453 -74.44 24.37 30.37
CA CYS A 453 -74.01 24.45 31.77
C CYS A 453 -74.13 25.88 32.32
N LEU A 454 -73.77 26.91 31.54
CA LEU A 454 -73.92 28.32 31.92
C LEU A 454 -75.40 28.70 32.08
N LYS A 455 -76.27 28.30 31.14
CA LYS A 455 -77.74 28.49 31.25
C LYS A 455 -78.31 27.79 32.49
N GLN A 456 -77.89 26.56 32.77
CA GLN A 456 -78.29 25.85 34.00
C GLN A 456 -77.81 26.57 35.26
N LYS A 457 -76.55 27.04 35.32
CA LYS A 457 -76.04 27.85 36.44
C LYS A 457 -76.83 29.14 36.63
N GLN A 458 -77.22 29.82 35.55
CA GLN A 458 -78.10 31.00 35.64
C GLN A 458 -79.48 30.63 36.18
N MET A 459 -80.15 29.60 35.65
CA MET A 459 -81.47 29.16 36.15
C MET A 459 -81.41 28.73 37.62
N VAL A 460 -80.34 28.06 38.06
CA VAL A 460 -80.11 27.73 39.48
C VAL A 460 -79.90 28.99 40.32
N GLY A 461 -79.15 29.98 39.81
CA GLY A 461 -79.00 31.29 40.46
C GLY A 461 -80.32 32.06 40.59
N GLU A 462 -81.16 32.07 39.56
CA GLU A 462 -82.49 32.68 39.57
C GLU A 462 -83.47 31.94 40.51
N ALA A 463 -83.41 30.59 40.54
CA ALA A 463 -84.17 29.78 41.47
C ALA A 463 -83.73 30.02 42.93
N GLN A 464 -82.42 30.12 43.18
CA GLN A 464 -81.87 30.46 44.50
C GLN A 464 -82.24 31.88 44.91
N ALA A 465 -82.23 32.85 43.99
CA ALA A 465 -82.68 34.21 44.25
C ALA A 465 -84.18 34.27 44.62
N LYS A 466 -85.03 33.51 43.91
CA LYS A 466 -86.45 33.34 44.26
C LYS A 466 -86.64 32.64 45.60
N ALA A 467 -85.86 31.60 45.91
CA ALA A 467 -85.89 30.92 47.20
C ALA A 467 -85.48 31.87 48.34
N ASN A 468 -84.44 32.69 48.14
CA ASN A 468 -84.01 33.70 49.10
C ASN A 468 -85.08 34.79 49.30
N GLN A 469 -85.73 35.26 48.22
CA GLN A 469 -86.87 36.20 48.30
C GLN A 469 -88.07 35.60 49.06
N LEU A 470 -88.42 34.34 48.79
CA LEU A 470 -89.50 33.64 49.50
C LEU A 470 -89.15 33.39 50.98
N SER A 471 -87.90 33.06 51.30
CA SER A 471 -87.43 32.98 52.69
C SER A 471 -87.58 34.33 53.39
N LEU A 472 -87.09 35.41 52.78
CA LEU A 472 -87.16 36.75 53.35
C LEU A 472 -88.61 37.25 53.49
N HIS A 473 -89.51 36.85 52.59
CA HIS A 473 -90.95 37.09 52.74
C HIS A 473 -91.57 36.25 53.87
N ALA A 474 -91.14 35.00 54.06
CA ALA A 474 -91.53 34.15 55.18
C ALA A 474 -90.92 34.58 56.53
N ASP A 475 -89.77 35.29 56.52
CA ASP A 475 -89.19 35.96 57.69
C ASP A 475 -89.96 37.24 58.03
N VAL A 476 -90.38 38.02 57.03
CA VAL A 476 -91.28 39.18 57.21
C VAL A 476 -92.66 38.73 57.72
N LEU A 477 -93.23 37.65 57.18
CA LEU A 477 -94.49 37.08 57.68
C LEU A 477 -94.38 36.50 59.09
N ARG A 478 -93.22 35.93 59.47
CA ARG A 478 -92.96 35.52 60.86
C ARG A 478 -92.86 36.72 61.79
N ARG A 479 -92.11 37.77 61.44
CA ARG A 479 -92.10 39.03 62.20
C ARG A 479 -93.49 39.65 62.31
N ARG A 480 -94.31 39.56 61.24
CA ARG A 480 -95.69 40.06 61.26
C ARG A 480 -96.61 39.25 62.16
N LEU A 481 -96.37 37.94 62.30
CA LEU A 481 -97.04 37.09 63.29
C LEU A 481 -96.55 37.38 64.71
N GLU A 482 -95.25 37.63 64.91
CA GLU A 482 -94.68 38.04 66.19
C GLU A 482 -95.23 39.41 66.64
N GLU A 483 -95.30 40.39 65.73
CA GLU A 483 -95.99 41.69 65.93
C GLU A 483 -97.47 41.48 66.30
N LEU A 484 -98.23 40.73 65.50
CA LEU A 484 -99.66 40.49 65.75
C LEU A 484 -99.91 39.69 67.03
N GLN A 485 -98.97 38.85 67.47
CA GLN A 485 -99.07 38.10 68.72
C GLN A 485 -98.64 38.95 69.92
N GLN A 486 -97.77 39.93 69.74
CA GLN A 486 -97.49 40.97 70.75
C GLN A 486 -98.64 41.97 70.88
N ASP A 487 -99.28 42.35 69.76
CA ASP A 487 -100.54 43.12 69.76
C ASP A 487 -101.69 42.33 70.41
N LEU A 488 -101.78 41.02 70.16
CA LEU A 488 -102.78 40.16 70.82
C LEU A 488 -102.53 40.07 72.33
N ASN A 489 -101.29 39.79 72.75
CA ASN A 489 -100.93 39.70 74.17
C ASN A 489 -101.18 41.03 74.90
N SER A 490 -100.82 42.18 74.29
CA SER A 490 -101.07 43.49 74.88
C SER A 490 -102.57 43.88 74.88
N LYS A 491 -103.36 43.40 73.90
CA LYS A 491 -104.84 43.50 73.94
C LYS A 491 -105.47 42.58 75.00
N GLU A 492 -104.87 41.44 75.30
CA GLU A 492 -105.27 40.60 76.42
C GLU A 492 -104.87 41.22 77.76
N GLU A 493 -103.68 41.83 77.90
CA GLU A 493 -103.30 42.60 79.09
C GLU A 493 -104.20 43.83 79.29
N GLU A 494 -104.48 44.63 78.26
CA GLU A 494 -105.47 45.72 78.33
C GLU A 494 -106.81 45.18 78.84
N LYS A 495 -107.36 44.11 78.24
CA LYS A 495 -108.63 43.54 78.69
C LYS A 495 -108.57 42.92 80.08
N VAL A 496 -107.44 42.37 80.52
CA VAL A 496 -107.25 41.92 81.90
C VAL A 496 -107.21 43.11 82.86
N THR A 497 -106.63 44.25 82.47
CA THR A 497 -106.70 45.48 83.29
C THR A 497 -108.10 46.09 83.31
N GLU A 498 -108.83 46.11 82.19
CA GLU A 498 -110.24 46.54 82.14
C GLU A 498 -111.16 45.62 82.96
N VAL A 499 -111.01 44.29 82.83
CA VAL A 499 -111.76 43.32 83.64
C VAL A 499 -111.42 43.46 85.12
N ASN A 500 -110.16 43.69 85.50
CA ASN A 500 -109.80 43.96 86.89
C ASN A 500 -110.34 45.31 87.37
N LYS A 501 -110.41 46.33 86.52
CA LYS A 501 -110.98 47.65 86.86
C LYS A 501 -112.49 47.57 87.05
N VAL A 502 -113.22 46.96 86.12
CA VAL A 502 -114.65 46.65 86.23
C VAL A 502 -114.93 45.73 87.42
N LYS A 503 -114.00 44.83 87.78
CA LYS A 503 -114.10 43.99 88.98
C LYS A 503 -113.89 44.80 90.27
N VAL A 504 -112.99 45.79 90.29
CA VAL A 504 -112.86 46.73 91.42
C VAL A 504 -114.10 47.60 91.54
N GLU A 505 -114.59 48.19 90.45
CA GLU A 505 -115.82 48.99 90.41
C GLU A 505 -117.04 48.15 90.84
N LEU A 506 -117.12 46.87 90.44
CA LEU A 506 -118.13 45.92 90.95
C LEU A 506 -117.90 45.53 92.41
N GLN A 507 -116.67 45.42 92.90
CA GLN A 507 -116.40 45.14 94.32
C GLN A 507 -116.69 46.36 95.22
N GLU A 508 -116.51 47.58 94.72
CA GLU A 508 -116.94 48.81 95.40
C GLU A 508 -118.46 48.98 95.36
N GLN A 509 -119.12 48.68 94.25
CA GLN A 509 -120.59 48.64 94.17
C GLN A 509 -121.18 47.51 95.02
N ILE A 510 -120.58 46.32 95.06
CA ILE A 510 -120.97 45.24 95.97
C ILE A 510 -120.69 45.64 97.42
N GLY A 511 -119.60 46.36 97.71
CA GLY A 511 -119.31 46.91 99.04
C GLY A 511 -120.36 47.94 99.48
N HIS A 512 -120.73 48.88 98.60
CA HIS A 512 -121.82 49.84 98.84
C HIS A 512 -123.16 49.13 99.04
N LEU A 513 -123.51 48.18 98.17
CA LEU A 513 -124.74 47.39 98.28
C LEU A 513 -124.71 46.43 99.47
N GLN A 514 -123.56 46.04 100.01
CA GLN A 514 -123.43 45.26 101.24
C GLN A 514 -123.49 46.12 102.50
N ALA A 515 -122.98 47.37 102.46
CA ALA A 515 -123.22 48.36 103.50
C ALA A 515 -124.70 48.78 103.55
N GLU A 516 -125.31 49.02 102.38
CA GLU A 516 -126.73 49.30 102.25
C GLU A 516 -127.58 48.08 102.61
N ARG A 517 -127.15 46.86 102.26
CA ARG A 517 -127.83 45.62 102.67
C ARG A 517 -127.71 45.34 104.17
N THR A 518 -126.58 45.64 104.82
CA THR A 518 -126.46 45.49 106.29
C THR A 518 -127.28 46.56 107.03
N ALA A 519 -127.40 47.78 106.48
CA ALA A 519 -128.38 48.76 106.93
C ALA A 519 -129.83 48.29 106.71
N GLN A 520 -130.13 47.67 105.56
CA GLN A 520 -131.43 47.04 105.28
C GLN A 520 -131.67 45.78 106.11
N GLU A 521 -130.64 45.08 106.59
CA GLU A 521 -130.76 43.95 107.50
C GLU A 521 -131.04 44.44 108.93
N GLY A 522 -130.44 45.54 109.40
CA GLY A 522 -130.86 46.24 110.61
C GLY A 522 -132.28 46.83 110.54
N LEU A 523 -132.70 47.32 109.35
CA LEU A 523 -134.10 47.70 109.11
C LEU A 523 -135.01 46.48 109.01
N ARG A 524 -134.55 45.34 108.48
CA ARG A 524 -135.29 44.07 108.48
C ARG A 524 -135.38 43.43 109.86
N GLU A 525 -134.45 43.67 110.79
CA GLU A 525 -134.64 43.27 112.18
C GLU A 525 -135.69 44.15 112.88
N LYS A 526 -135.74 45.46 112.58
CA LYS A 526 -136.86 46.32 113.00
C LYS A 526 -138.20 45.91 112.37
N ILE A 527 -138.22 45.60 111.07
CA ILE A 527 -139.41 45.08 110.39
C ILE A 527 -139.79 43.71 110.95
N ALA A 528 -138.84 42.80 111.21
CA ALA A 528 -139.10 41.49 111.82
C ALA A 528 -139.47 41.57 113.31
N ALA A 529 -139.14 42.65 114.01
CA ALA A 529 -139.63 42.94 115.36
C ALA A 529 -141.08 43.45 115.31
N LEU A 530 -141.36 44.42 114.42
CA LEU A 530 -142.71 44.92 114.16
C LEU A 530 -143.62 43.83 113.59
N GLU A 531 -143.14 42.98 112.69
CA GLU A 531 -143.84 41.80 112.17
C GLU A 531 -143.97 40.71 113.22
N ARG A 532 -143.04 40.53 114.18
CA ARG A 532 -143.30 39.65 115.33
C ARG A 532 -144.42 40.20 116.20
N GLN A 533 -144.50 41.52 116.40
CA GLN A 533 -145.63 42.16 117.09
C GLN A 533 -146.94 42.03 116.28
N LEU A 534 -146.91 42.27 114.97
CA LEU A 534 -148.07 42.19 114.08
C LEU A 534 -148.52 40.74 113.85
N LYS A 535 -147.61 39.77 113.88
CA LYS A 535 -147.88 38.33 113.81
C LYS A 535 -148.32 37.74 115.15
N ALA A 536 -147.91 38.33 116.28
CA ALA A 536 -148.56 38.06 117.57
C ALA A 536 -149.99 38.64 117.59
N LEU A 537 -150.17 39.90 117.20
CA LEU A 537 -151.50 40.53 117.11
C LEU A 537 -152.41 39.78 116.13
N SER A 538 -151.87 39.34 114.99
CA SER A 538 -152.57 38.55 113.98
C SER A 538 -152.74 37.08 114.37
N SER A 539 -151.91 36.50 115.25
CA SER A 539 -152.18 35.19 115.84
C SER A 539 -153.36 35.27 116.80
N ASN A 540 -153.38 36.28 117.68
CA ASN A 540 -154.52 36.54 118.57
C ASN A 540 -155.78 36.87 117.76
N HIS A 541 -155.64 37.61 116.65
CA HIS A 541 -156.75 37.86 115.72
C HIS A 541 -157.13 36.61 114.90
N ARG A 542 -156.23 35.65 114.71
CA ARG A 542 -156.51 34.36 114.05
C ARG A 542 -157.21 33.38 114.99
N GLU A 543 -156.92 33.40 116.29
CA GLU A 543 -157.73 32.69 117.30
C GLU A 543 -159.11 33.34 117.42
N ALA A 544 -159.19 34.68 117.53
CA ALA A 544 -160.46 35.38 117.52
C ALA A 544 -161.26 35.21 116.20
N LEU A 545 -160.58 35.09 115.05
CA LEU A 545 -161.21 34.77 113.78
C LEU A 545 -161.56 33.29 113.64
N LEU A 546 -160.87 32.35 114.29
CA LEU A 546 -161.27 30.94 114.32
C LEU A 546 -162.52 30.74 115.21
N ASP A 547 -162.60 31.44 116.35
CA ASP A 547 -163.84 31.50 117.14
C ASP A 547 -164.98 32.16 116.34
N LYS A 548 -164.69 33.23 115.58
CA LYS A 548 -165.68 33.83 114.68
C LYS A 548 -165.96 33.02 113.44
N GLU A 549 -165.06 32.19 112.94
CA GLU A 549 -165.34 31.19 111.88
C GLU A 549 -166.15 30.02 112.45
N GLY A 550 -166.04 29.71 113.74
CA GLY A 550 -166.95 28.82 114.47
C GLY A 550 -168.37 29.40 114.58
N GLU A 551 -168.51 30.65 115.04
CA GLU A 551 -169.79 31.36 115.05
C GLU A 551 -170.36 31.55 113.64
N ILE A 552 -169.53 31.92 112.65
CA ILE A 552 -169.93 32.09 111.25
C ILE A 552 -170.24 30.74 110.61
N SER A 553 -169.62 29.63 111.00
CA SER A 553 -170.04 28.29 110.55
C SER A 553 -171.39 27.89 111.17
N MET A 554 -171.63 28.19 112.45
CA MET A 554 -172.97 28.03 113.05
C MET A 554 -174.02 28.94 112.39
N LEU A 555 -173.65 30.18 112.06
CA LEU A 555 -174.54 31.15 111.42
C LEU A 555 -174.69 30.85 109.93
N LEU A 556 -173.73 30.25 109.25
CA LEU A 556 -173.85 29.73 107.89
C LEU A 556 -174.67 28.44 107.86
N GLU A 557 -174.58 27.56 108.85
CA GLU A 557 -175.47 26.40 108.91
C GLU A 557 -176.91 26.85 109.24
N LYS A 558 -177.09 27.83 110.13
CA LYS A 558 -178.40 28.47 110.38
C LYS A 558 -178.88 29.30 109.19
N LEU A 559 -178.02 30.01 108.47
CA LEU A 559 -178.36 30.80 107.29
C LEU A 559 -178.66 29.87 106.12
N ARG A 560 -177.91 28.79 105.92
CA ARG A 560 -178.16 27.75 104.92
C ARG A 560 -179.41 26.94 105.22
N MET A 561 -179.74 26.70 106.49
CA MET A 561 -181.06 26.20 106.88
C MET A 561 -182.15 27.26 106.65
N LYS A 562 -181.87 28.55 106.91
CA LYS A 562 -182.81 29.65 106.64
C LYS A 562 -182.91 30.04 105.17
N GLU A 563 -181.95 29.70 104.33
CA GLU A 563 -181.91 29.87 102.88
C GLU A 563 -182.39 28.60 102.20
N ALA A 564 -182.33 27.43 102.85
CA ALA A 564 -183.15 26.28 102.49
C ALA A 564 -184.61 26.51 102.90
N ASP A 565 -184.90 27.25 103.98
CA ASP A 565 -186.27 27.69 104.32
C ASP A 565 -186.73 28.90 103.49
N ILE A 566 -185.85 29.81 103.08
CA ILE A 566 -186.18 30.97 102.22
C ILE A 566 -186.16 30.57 100.75
N SER A 567 -185.36 29.58 100.33
CA SER A 567 -185.53 28.94 99.01
C SER A 567 -186.79 28.08 99.03
N ARG A 568 -187.10 27.34 100.10
CA ARG A 568 -188.39 26.64 100.20
C ARG A 568 -189.57 27.62 100.29
N MET A 569 -189.46 28.74 101.01
CA MET A 569 -190.49 29.79 101.01
C MET A 569 -190.51 30.61 99.71
N ARG A 570 -189.41 30.73 98.95
CA ARG A 570 -189.39 31.32 97.61
C ARG A 570 -189.76 30.34 96.50
N GLU A 571 -189.68 29.04 96.74
CA GLU A 571 -190.27 27.99 95.93
C GLU A 571 -191.74 27.83 96.30
N GLU A 572 -192.17 28.11 97.54
CA GLU A 572 -193.56 28.29 97.93
C GLU A 572 -194.12 29.65 97.48
N GLU A 573 -193.32 30.71 97.33
CA GLU A 573 -193.72 31.98 96.67
C GLU A 573 -193.66 31.87 95.14
N ALA A 574 -192.74 31.11 94.56
CA ALA A 574 -192.75 30.78 93.14
C ALA A 574 -193.87 29.77 92.81
N GLN A 575 -194.21 28.85 93.73
CA GLN A 575 -195.42 28.04 93.63
C GLN A 575 -196.66 28.91 93.87
N ARG A 576 -196.68 29.84 94.83
CA ARG A 576 -197.81 30.77 95.02
C ARG A 576 -197.95 31.75 93.86
N ALA A 577 -196.89 32.16 93.16
CA ALA A 577 -196.95 32.96 91.92
C ALA A 577 -197.19 32.09 90.68
N SER A 578 -196.90 30.79 90.75
CA SER A 578 -197.34 29.81 89.76
C SER A 578 -198.83 29.49 89.93
N PHE A 579 -199.37 29.44 91.16
CA PHE A 579 -200.79 29.20 91.42
C PHE A 579 -201.63 30.48 91.35
N LEU A 580 -201.17 31.61 91.91
CA LEU A 580 -201.62 32.96 91.57
C LEU A 580 -201.12 33.29 90.17
N GLN A 581 -201.91 32.82 89.21
CA GLN A 581 -201.91 33.28 87.83
C GLN A 581 -201.15 32.43 86.78
N ASN A 582 -200.93 31.13 87.08
CA ASN A 582 -201.48 30.11 86.15
C ASN A 582 -203.02 30.10 86.12
N ALA A 583 -203.69 30.85 87.01
CA ALA A 583 -205.02 31.42 86.79
C ALA A 583 -205.11 32.62 85.79
N ILE A 584 -203.99 33.11 85.20
CA ILE A 584 -203.98 33.90 83.94
C ILE A 584 -203.61 32.96 82.78
N MET A 585 -202.72 31.99 82.99
CA MET A 585 -202.55 30.86 82.08
C MET A 585 -203.63 29.76 82.24
N ALA A 586 -204.84 30.08 82.72
CA ALA A 586 -205.99 29.15 82.74
C ALA A 586 -207.35 29.88 82.66
N TYR A 587 -207.92 30.13 81.47
CA TYR A 587 -207.32 30.26 80.13
C TYR A 587 -206.47 29.07 79.59
N VAL A 588 -205.16 29.23 79.37
CA VAL A 588 -204.41 28.59 78.28
C VAL A 588 -203.88 27.15 78.52
N GLN A 589 -203.24 26.86 79.66
CA GLN A 589 -202.54 25.59 79.97
C GLN A 589 -201.31 25.32 79.05
N GLY A 590 -200.47 24.27 79.19
CA GLY A 590 -200.46 23.08 80.06
C GLY A 590 -199.04 22.49 80.25
N SER A 591 -198.87 21.17 80.48
CA SER A 591 -197.55 20.54 80.80
C SER A 591 -197.46 18.98 80.62
N PRO A 592 -196.28 18.31 80.81
CA PRO A 592 -195.95 16.93 80.31
C PRO A 592 -195.41 15.87 81.35
N LEU A 593 -194.97 14.66 80.89
CA LEU A 593 -194.30 13.51 81.61
C LEU A 593 -193.45 12.61 80.64
N GLY A 594 -192.61 11.59 80.98
CA GLY A 594 -191.99 11.14 82.26
C GLY A 594 -191.43 9.66 82.35
N THR A 595 -190.12 9.46 82.66
CA THR A 595 -189.42 8.29 83.33
C THR A 595 -189.07 6.93 82.65
N HIS A 596 -187.88 6.33 82.97
CA HIS A 596 -187.63 5.05 83.75
C HIS A 596 -186.24 4.31 83.54
N SER A 597 -186.01 3.15 84.21
CA SER A 597 -184.67 2.58 84.59
C SER A 597 -184.59 1.02 84.67
N SER A 598 -183.37 0.44 84.72
CA SER A 598 -183.04 -0.91 85.29
C SER A 598 -181.51 -1.01 85.55
N ARG A 599 -180.93 -1.78 86.48
CA ARG A 599 -181.37 -2.67 87.59
C ARG A 599 -180.21 -2.66 88.63
N LYS A 600 -180.39 -2.95 89.91
CA LYS A 600 -180.97 -4.18 90.48
C LYS A 600 -181.52 -3.92 91.88
#